data_AF-A0A928P1J5-F1
#
_entry.id   AF-A0A928P1J5-F1
#
_cell.length_a   1.000
_cell.length_b   1.000
_cell.length_c   1.000
_cell.angle_alpha   90.00
_cell.angle_beta   90.00
_cell.angle_gamma   90.00
#
_symmetry.space_group_name_H-M   'P 1'
#
loop_
_entity.id
_entity.type
_entity.pdbx_description
1 polymer ?
#
loop_
_entity_poly.entity_id
_entity_poly.type
_entity_poly.pdbx_seq_one_letter_code
_entity_poly.pdbx_strand_id
1 'polypeptide(L)'
;MKKKALLIIVIVAIMIPTAFWASALIKCEMLTQKYYDDFKQAYTQNTMLGEMEYFKVLSCDENTAEVYYVSKDMTDANVLTFKNNNGVWQQISWETIWSASGSASGVIYPYWWHFIYGGL
;
A
#
# COMPACT_ATOMS: atom_id res chain seq x y z
N MET A 1 -38.74 -16.18 -12.23
CA MET A 1 -38.48 -15.59 -10.89
C MET A 1 -37.15 -16.06 -10.30
N LYS A 2 -36.87 -17.38 -10.22
CA LYS A 2 -35.60 -17.92 -9.69
C LYS A 2 -34.32 -17.38 -10.36
N LYS A 3 -34.31 -17.26 -11.70
CA LYS A 3 -33.16 -16.71 -12.46
C LYS A 3 -32.86 -15.23 -12.14
N LYS A 4 -33.90 -14.42 -11.90
CA LYS A 4 -33.74 -13.00 -11.52
C LYS A 4 -33.19 -12.86 -10.09
N ALA A 5 -33.69 -13.69 -9.16
CA ALA A 5 -33.17 -13.74 -7.79
C ALA A 5 -31.70 -14.20 -7.74
N LEU A 6 -31.34 -15.22 -8.52
CA LEU A 6 -29.94 -15.69 -8.64
C LEU A 6 -29.02 -14.59 -9.18
N LEU A 7 -29.46 -13.85 -10.21
CA LEU A 7 -28.69 -12.73 -10.76
C LEU A 7 -28.43 -11.65 -9.71
N ILE A 8 -29.44 -11.27 -8.92
CA ILE A 8 -29.30 -10.28 -7.84
C ILE A 8 -28.30 -10.77 -6.79
N ILE A 9 -28.36 -12.04 -6.39
CA ILE A 9 -27.42 -12.62 -5.42
C ILE A 9 -25.98 -12.53 -5.94
N VAL A 10 -25.75 -12.87 -7.22
CA VAL A 10 -24.42 -12.78 -7.84
C VAL A 10 -23.92 -11.32 -7.87
N ILE A 11 -24.78 -10.37 -8.23
CA ILE A 11 -24.43 -8.95 -8.25
C ILE A 11 -24.03 -8.47 -6.84
N VAL A 12 -24.83 -8.79 -5.82
CA VAL A 12 -24.55 -8.39 -4.43
C VAL A 12 -23.26 -9.05 -3.94
N ALA A 13 -23.04 -10.32 -4.27
CA ALA A 13 -21.83 -11.05 -3.90
C ALA A 13 -20.54 -10.45 -4.49
N ILE A 14 -20.61 -9.79 -5.65
CA ILE A 14 -19.47 -9.09 -6.27
C ILE A 14 -19.36 -7.65 -5.75
N MET A 15 -20.50 -6.99 -5.54
CA MET A 15 -20.55 -5.58 -5.13
C MET A 15 -20.00 -5.38 -3.71
N ILE A 16 -20.26 -6.30 -2.79
CA ILE A 16 -19.82 -6.16 -1.40
C ILE A 16 -18.28 -6.17 -1.29
N PRO A 17 -17.55 -7.19 -1.80
CA PRO A 17 -16.08 -7.20 -1.76
C PRO A 17 -15.44 -6.02 -2.50
N THR A 18 -16.00 -5.64 -3.64
CA THR A 18 -15.49 -4.50 -4.42
C THR A 18 -15.68 -3.17 -3.68
N ALA A 19 -16.80 -2.98 -2.99
CA ALA A 19 -17.02 -1.81 -2.14
C ALA A 19 -16.04 -1.75 -0.95
N PHE A 20 -15.79 -2.88 -0.28
CA PHE A 20 -14.80 -2.96 0.79
C PHE A 20 -13.39 -2.62 0.29
N TRP A 21 -12.98 -3.21 -0.83
CA TRP A 21 -11.70 -2.92 -1.46
C TRP A 21 -11.55 -1.46 -1.90
N ALA A 22 -12.59 -0.89 -2.54
CA ALA A 22 -12.60 0.52 -2.92
C ALA A 22 -12.50 1.45 -1.69
N SER A 23 -13.19 1.12 -0.60
CA SER A 23 -13.11 1.90 0.65
C SER A 23 -11.70 1.92 1.24
N ALA A 24 -10.98 0.80 1.15
CA ALA A 24 -9.59 0.71 1.61
C ALA A 24 -8.64 1.56 0.74
N LEU A 25 -8.86 1.59 -0.58
CA LEU A 25 -8.11 2.45 -1.49
C LEU A 25 -8.33 3.93 -1.17
N ILE A 26 -9.59 4.33 -0.98
CA ILE A 26 -9.96 5.71 -0.60
C ILE A 26 -9.30 6.08 0.73
N LYS A 27 -9.34 5.20 1.74
CA LYS A 27 -8.66 5.41 3.03
C LYS A 27 -7.17 5.68 2.83
N CYS A 28 -6.48 4.84 2.04
CA CYS A 28 -5.05 5.00 1.81
C CYS A 28 -4.75 6.33 1.10
N GLU A 29 -5.57 6.74 0.13
CA GLU A 29 -5.42 8.02 -0.55
C GLU A 29 -5.60 9.21 0.40
N MET A 30 -6.65 9.18 1.23
CA MET A 30 -6.89 10.23 2.24
C MET A 30 -5.73 10.32 3.24
N LEU A 31 -5.21 9.19 3.71
CA LEU A 31 -4.04 9.17 4.59
C LEU A 31 -2.79 9.70 3.88
N THR A 32 -2.58 9.31 2.63
CA THR A 32 -1.45 9.76 1.83
C THR A 32 -1.47 11.27 1.63
N GLN A 33 -2.64 11.84 1.35
CA GLN A 33 -2.80 13.30 1.23
C GLN A 33 -2.59 14.00 2.58
N LYS A 34 -3.17 13.46 3.66
CA LYS A 34 -3.05 14.03 5.01
C LYS A 34 -1.60 14.09 5.50
N TYR A 35 -0.83 13.03 5.26
CA TYR A 35 0.54 12.87 5.74
C TYR A 35 1.57 13.01 4.60
N TYR A 36 1.22 13.73 3.54
CA TYR A 36 2.06 13.81 2.35
C TYR A 36 3.44 14.37 2.65
N ASP A 37 3.48 15.51 3.36
CA ASP A 37 4.74 16.19 3.68
C ASP A 37 5.61 15.41 4.66
N ASP A 38 5.00 14.60 5.54
CA ASP A 38 5.71 13.76 6.49
C ASP A 38 6.47 12.63 5.79
N PHE A 39 5.88 12.04 4.74
CA PHE A 39 6.38 10.79 4.15
C PHE A 39 6.98 10.92 2.74
N LYS A 40 6.74 12.02 2.02
CA LYS A 40 7.26 12.19 0.64
C LYS A 40 8.78 12.02 0.49
N GLN A 41 9.54 12.25 1.56
CA GLN A 41 10.99 12.05 1.60
C GLN A 41 11.44 11.17 2.78
N ALA A 42 10.53 10.61 3.58
CA ALA A 42 10.93 9.85 4.78
C ALA A 42 11.71 8.56 4.44
N TYR A 43 11.48 7.99 3.26
CA TYR A 43 12.24 6.83 2.77
C TYR A 43 13.75 7.09 2.65
N THR A 44 14.18 8.36 2.47
CA THR A 44 15.61 8.70 2.30
C THR A 44 16.40 8.55 3.60
N GLN A 45 15.74 8.35 4.75
CA GLN A 45 16.41 7.95 5.98
C GLN A 45 17.15 6.62 5.81
N ASN A 46 16.73 5.81 4.84
CA ASN A 46 17.33 4.54 4.52
C ASN A 46 18.15 4.62 3.24
N THR A 47 19.47 4.69 3.40
CA THR A 47 20.43 4.87 2.29
C THR A 47 20.51 3.68 1.34
N MET A 48 19.88 2.56 1.69
CA MET A 48 19.81 1.37 0.84
C MET A 48 18.61 1.39 -0.10
N LEU A 49 17.65 2.31 0.09
CA LEU A 49 16.53 2.50 -0.84
C LEU A 49 16.94 3.44 -1.98
N GLY A 50 16.46 3.12 -3.19
CA GLY A 50 16.61 3.96 -4.37
C GLY A 50 15.59 5.11 -4.43
N GLU A 51 15.42 5.65 -5.64
CA GLU A 51 14.38 6.64 -5.91
C GLU A 51 12.98 6.00 -5.88
N MET A 52 11.99 6.75 -5.36
CA MET A 52 10.60 6.31 -5.28
C MET A 52 9.74 7.04 -6.31
N GLU A 53 8.86 6.30 -6.98
CA GLU A 53 7.89 6.87 -7.92
C GLU A 53 6.70 7.48 -7.19
N TYR A 54 6.19 6.76 -6.20
CA TYR A 54 5.13 7.22 -5.31
C TYR A 54 5.11 6.43 -4.01
N PHE A 55 4.28 6.89 -3.08
CA PHE A 55 4.00 6.19 -1.84
C PHE A 55 2.52 6.23 -1.50
N LYS A 56 2.11 5.30 -0.63
CA LYS A 56 0.75 5.21 -0.08
C LYS A 56 0.83 4.91 1.40
N VAL A 57 0.21 5.76 2.22
CA VAL A 57 0.09 5.53 3.67
C VAL A 57 -1.02 4.49 3.90
N LEU A 58 -0.64 3.32 4.41
CA LEU A 58 -1.56 2.20 4.66
C LEU A 58 -2.29 2.37 6.00
N SER A 59 -1.52 2.78 7.00
CA SER A 59 -1.95 3.01 8.38
C SER A 59 -1.10 4.14 8.97
N CYS A 60 -1.72 4.97 9.81
CA CYS A 60 -1.02 6.02 10.55
C CYS A 60 -1.86 6.38 11.77
N ASP A 61 -1.27 6.25 12.96
CA ASP A 61 -1.81 6.74 14.23
C ASP A 61 -0.83 7.73 14.88
N GLU A 62 -1.00 8.04 16.17
CA GLU A 62 -0.15 9.01 16.86
C GLU A 62 1.30 8.53 17.03
N ASN A 63 1.54 7.22 17.03
CA ASN A 63 2.82 6.62 17.41
C ASN A 63 3.49 5.86 16.26
N THR A 64 2.71 5.34 15.31
CA THR A 64 3.20 4.42 14.27
C THR A 64 2.55 4.70 12.92
N ALA A 65 3.29 4.43 11.85
CA ALA A 65 2.78 4.48 10.50
C ALA A 65 3.39 3.37 9.65
N GLU A 66 2.60 2.83 8.72
CA GLU A 66 3.06 1.93 7.67
C GLU A 66 2.84 2.61 6.32
N VAL A 67 3.92 2.72 5.56
CA VAL A 67 3.92 3.42 4.29
C VAL A 67 4.49 2.52 3.21
N TYR A 68 3.69 2.28 2.19
CA TYR A 68 4.04 1.51 1.02
C TYR A 68 4.68 2.41 -0.03
N TYR A 69 5.95 2.19 -0.33
CA TYR A 69 6.70 2.89 -1.35
C TYR A 69 6.92 1.99 -2.55
N VAL A 70 6.69 2.53 -3.75
CA VAL A 70 6.99 1.87 -5.02
C VAL A 70 8.18 2.58 -5.64
N SER A 71 9.22 1.82 -5.95
CA SER A 71 10.43 2.36 -6.55
C SER A 71 10.17 2.84 -7.98
N LYS A 72 11.05 3.73 -8.44
CA LYS A 72 11.04 4.25 -9.80
C LYS A 72 11.02 3.11 -10.82
N ASP A 73 10.25 3.29 -11.89
CA ASP A 73 10.06 2.31 -12.96
C ASP A 73 9.43 1.00 -12.47
N MET A 74 8.79 1.04 -11.29
CA MET A 74 8.11 -0.09 -10.65
C MET A 74 9.00 -1.34 -10.54
N THR A 75 10.27 -1.18 -10.16
CA THR A 75 11.21 -2.31 -10.06
C THR A 75 11.02 -3.13 -8.79
N ASP A 76 10.50 -2.52 -7.73
CA ASP A 76 10.21 -3.14 -6.44
C ASP A 76 9.24 -2.28 -5.63
N ALA A 77 8.73 -2.85 -4.54
CA ALA A 77 8.03 -2.07 -3.54
C ALA A 77 8.29 -2.55 -2.13
N ASN A 78 8.33 -1.59 -1.21
CA ASN A 78 8.68 -1.78 0.18
C ASN A 78 7.61 -1.19 1.09
N VAL A 79 7.28 -1.89 2.16
CA VAL A 79 6.54 -1.29 3.29
C VAL A 79 7.55 -0.84 4.32
N LEU A 80 7.55 0.44 4.64
CA LEU A 80 8.36 1.00 5.72
C LEU A 80 7.47 1.25 6.92
N THR A 81 7.95 0.86 8.09
CA THR A 81 7.33 1.16 9.38
C THR A 81 8.07 2.33 10.02
N PHE A 82 7.31 3.33 10.44
CA PHE A 82 7.81 4.51 11.12
C PHE A 82 7.27 4.57 12.55
N LYS A 83 8.08 5.12 13.45
CA LYS A 83 7.67 5.49 14.80
C LYS A 83 7.72 7.01 14.94
N ASN A 84 6.67 7.59 15.52
CA ASN A 84 6.63 9.00 15.86
C ASN A 84 7.40 9.22 17.17
N ASN A 85 8.45 10.02 17.12
CA ASN A 85 9.20 10.47 18.27
C ASN A 85 9.06 12.00 18.36
N ASN A 86 8.05 12.45 19.11
CA ASN A 86 7.76 13.88 19.37
C ASN A 86 7.56 14.72 18.09
N GLY A 87 6.73 14.23 17.17
CA GLY A 87 6.43 14.89 15.90
C GLY A 87 7.40 14.56 14.77
N VAL A 88 8.43 13.76 15.03
CA VAL A 88 9.40 13.32 14.01
C VAL A 88 9.21 11.83 13.73
N TRP A 89 8.89 11.50 12.48
CA TRP A 89 8.78 10.12 12.02
C TRP A 89 10.16 9.52 11.74
N GLN A 90 10.50 8.44 12.46
CA GLN A 90 11.75 7.71 12.30
C GLN A 90 11.47 6.30 11.79
N GLN A 91 12.14 5.89 10.71
CA GLN A 91 12.00 4.54 10.19
C GLN A 91 12.57 3.52 11.19
N ILE A 92 11.81 2.49 11.51
CA ILE A 92 12.22 1.42 12.44
C ILE A 92 12.38 0.05 11.75
N SER A 93 11.69 -0.17 10.64
CA SER A 93 11.80 -1.39 9.84
C SER A 93 11.34 -1.15 8.41
N TRP A 94 11.70 -2.07 7.52
CA TRP A 94 11.10 -2.20 6.21
C TRP A 94 10.74 -3.67 5.93
N GLU A 95 10.03 -3.91 4.84
CA GLU A 95 9.85 -5.21 4.22
C GLU A 95 9.69 -5.01 2.71
N THR A 96 10.47 -5.72 1.89
CA THR A 96 10.26 -5.76 0.44
C THR A 96 9.11 -6.71 0.13
N ILE A 97 8.03 -6.18 -0.42
CA ILE A 97 6.82 -6.97 -0.73
C ILE A 97 7.01 -7.72 -2.04
N TRP A 98 7.42 -7.02 -3.10
CA TRP A 98 7.67 -7.62 -4.41
C TRP A 98 8.86 -6.93 -5.09
N SER A 99 9.52 -7.64 -6.00
CA SER A 99 10.64 -7.11 -6.77
C SER A 99 10.77 -7.82 -8.11
N ALA A 100 10.90 -7.06 -9.20
CA ALA A 100 11.02 -7.58 -10.56
C ALA A 100 12.32 -8.37 -10.83
N SER A 101 13.37 -8.11 -10.05
CA SER A 101 14.69 -8.76 -10.19
C SER A 101 15.12 -9.56 -8.96
N GLY A 102 14.39 -9.42 -7.85
CA GLY A 102 14.62 -10.13 -6.60
C GLY A 102 13.80 -11.41 -6.48
N SER A 103 13.78 -11.98 -5.27
CA SER A 103 12.97 -13.16 -4.93
C SER A 103 11.66 -12.83 -4.21
N ALA A 104 11.39 -11.55 -3.96
CA ALA A 104 10.18 -11.11 -3.26
C ALA A 104 8.97 -11.15 -4.20
N SER A 105 7.90 -11.83 -3.79
CA SER A 105 6.69 -12.09 -4.60
C SER A 105 5.41 -12.05 -3.76
N GLY A 106 5.35 -11.13 -2.80
CA GLY A 106 4.24 -10.92 -1.90
C GLY A 106 3.08 -10.13 -2.51
N VAL A 107 1.95 -10.16 -1.79
CA VAL A 107 0.73 -9.41 -2.10
C VAL A 107 0.44 -8.49 -0.94
N ILE A 108 0.09 -7.23 -1.22
CA ILE A 108 -0.28 -6.26 -0.19
C ILE A 108 -1.69 -5.74 -0.42
N TYR A 109 -2.50 -5.68 0.63
CA TYR A 109 -3.83 -5.06 0.57
C TYR A 109 -3.73 -3.55 0.83
N PRO A 110 -4.47 -2.68 0.11
CA PRO A 110 -5.41 -3.01 -0.97
C PRO A 110 -4.76 -3.15 -2.36
N TYR A 111 -3.45 -2.92 -2.50
CA TYR A 111 -2.72 -2.92 -3.78
C TYR A 111 -2.36 -4.31 -4.32
N TRP A 112 -3.25 -5.28 -4.16
CA TRP A 112 -2.92 -6.68 -4.40
C TRP A 112 -2.44 -6.90 -5.83
N TRP A 113 -2.99 -6.17 -6.80
CA TRP A 113 -2.62 -6.31 -8.21
C TRP A 113 -1.18 -5.94 -8.52
N HIS A 114 -0.43 -5.32 -7.60
CA HIS A 114 0.98 -4.98 -7.81
C HIS A 114 1.90 -6.21 -7.85
N PHE A 115 1.44 -7.39 -7.42
CA PHE A 115 2.23 -8.62 -7.57
C PHE A 115 2.64 -8.90 -9.04
N ILE A 116 1.89 -8.38 -10.01
CA ILE A 116 2.19 -8.54 -11.45
C ILE A 116 3.54 -7.91 -11.84
N TYR A 117 4.00 -6.92 -11.07
CA TYR A 117 5.28 -6.25 -11.30
C TYR A 117 6.46 -7.03 -10.72
N GLY A 118 6.22 -7.93 -9.76
CA GLY A 118 7.26 -8.73 -9.10
C GLY A 118 7.85 -9.85 -9.96
N GLY A 119 7.39 -10.04 -11.20
CA GLY A 119 7.76 -11.20 -12.02
C GLY A 119 7.10 -12.49 -11.51
N LEU A 120 6.51 -13.27 -12.42
CA LEU A 120 6.04 -14.63 -12.15
C LEU A 120 7.18 -15.64 -12.33
#